data_AF-A0A0C9XMM8-F1
#
_entry.id   AF-A0A0C9XMM8-F1
#
_cell.length_a   1.000
_cell.length_b   1.000
_cell.length_c   1.000
_cell.angle_alpha   90.00
_cell.angle_beta   90.00
_cell.angle_gamma   90.00
#
_symmetry.space_group_name_H-M   'P 1'
#
loop_
_entity.id
_entity.type
_entity.pdbx_description
1 polymer ?
#
loop_
_entity_poly.entity_id
_entity_poly.type
_entity_poly.pdbx_seq_one_letter_code
_entity_poly.pdbx_strand_id
1 'polypeptide(L)'
;VRAPQIQLLPHFVDHRPELFCKKLRVDPNTFDFILDQITDHPIFMNNSPNKQLPVALQLAIFLNRAGHYGNAITPEDVRQWAGVSIGSVINCTHCVMIALLDQHEKFIYFPRVNAVEMEKVRVYVEERTCAAWRNGVFAVDGSAVKLMSKPSIYGETFYDRKCNYSLNC
;
A
#
# COMPACT_ATOMS: atom_id res chain seq x y z
N VAL A 1 -30.72 2.46 -7.39
CA VAL A 1 -29.27 2.45 -7.67
C VAL A 1 -28.64 3.59 -6.88
N ARG A 2 -27.66 3.35 -6.01
CA ARG A 2 -26.97 4.45 -5.30
C ARG A 2 -26.02 5.14 -6.28
N ALA A 3 -25.92 6.48 -6.21
CA ALA A 3 -25.00 7.24 -7.05
C ALA A 3 -23.54 6.82 -6.77
N PRO A 4 -22.67 6.79 -7.80
CA PRO A 4 -21.26 6.47 -7.61
C PRO A 4 -20.60 7.48 -6.66
N GLN A 5 -19.83 6.97 -5.71
CA GLN A 5 -19.24 7.78 -4.63
C GLN A 5 -17.80 8.17 -4.93
N ILE A 6 -17.16 7.63 -5.98
CA ILE A 6 -15.79 7.99 -6.36
C ILE A 6 -15.64 9.49 -6.65
N GLN A 7 -16.72 10.14 -7.09
CA GLN A 7 -16.77 11.59 -7.34
C GLN A 7 -16.62 12.44 -6.06
N LEU A 8 -16.77 11.84 -4.87
CA LEU A 8 -16.61 12.52 -3.59
C LEU A 8 -15.15 12.60 -3.16
N LEU A 9 -14.23 11.90 -3.83
CA LEU A 9 -12.81 11.89 -3.45
C LEU A 9 -12.17 13.29 -3.40
N PRO A 10 -12.38 14.20 -4.38
CA PRO A 10 -11.84 15.56 -4.30
C PRO A 10 -12.35 16.31 -3.05
N HIS A 11 -13.66 16.22 -2.78
CA HIS A 11 -14.24 16.81 -1.57
C HIS A 11 -13.65 16.18 -0.28
N PHE A 12 -13.30 14.89 -0.29
CA PHE A 12 -12.65 14.27 0.87
C PHE A 12 -11.23 14.78 1.07
N VAL A 13 -10.48 15.06 0.01
CA VAL A 13 -9.14 15.66 0.13
C VAL A 13 -9.22 16.99 0.88
N ASP A 14 -10.14 17.88 0.48
CA ASP A 14 -10.22 19.23 1.02
C ASP A 14 -10.87 19.33 2.41
N HIS A 15 -11.84 18.45 2.69
CA HIS A 15 -12.72 18.63 3.85
C HIS A 15 -12.79 17.45 4.80
N ARG A 16 -12.41 16.23 4.37
CA ARG A 16 -12.58 14.98 5.13
C ARG A 16 -11.46 13.98 4.83
N PRO A 17 -10.17 14.33 5.04
CA PRO A 17 -9.04 13.48 4.66
C PRO A 17 -9.07 12.12 5.35
N GLU A 18 -9.69 12.01 6.54
CA GLU A 18 -9.89 10.74 7.22
C GLU A 18 -10.78 9.76 6.43
N LEU A 19 -11.77 10.26 5.69
CA LEU A 19 -12.61 9.44 4.81
C LEU A 19 -11.86 9.01 3.55
N PHE A 20 -11.01 9.88 3.02
CA PHE A 20 -10.10 9.54 1.92
C PHE A 20 -9.17 8.39 2.34
N CYS A 21 -8.46 8.54 3.46
CA CYS A 21 -7.58 7.51 4.02
C CYS A 21 -8.34 6.23 4.33
N LYS A 22 -9.54 6.30 4.90
CA LYS A 22 -10.36 5.11 5.18
C LYS A 22 -10.72 4.37 3.90
N LYS A 23 -10.95 5.09 2.80
CA LYS A 23 -11.42 4.51 1.55
C LYS A 23 -10.28 3.97 0.68
N LEU A 24 -9.17 4.70 0.57
CA LEU A 24 -8.04 4.36 -0.31
C LEU A 24 -6.81 3.81 0.44
N ARG A 25 -6.81 3.83 1.78
CA ARG A 25 -5.71 3.39 2.66
C ARG A 25 -4.40 4.15 2.51
N VAL A 26 -4.41 5.28 1.81
CA VAL A 26 -3.31 6.24 1.68
C VAL A 26 -3.83 7.64 1.96
N ASP A 27 -2.96 8.53 2.42
CA ASP A 27 -3.27 9.95 2.50
C ASP A 27 -3.19 10.64 1.13
N PRO A 28 -3.77 11.84 0.97
CA PRO A 28 -3.77 12.54 -0.32
C PRO A 28 -2.39 12.79 -0.91
N ASN A 29 -1.38 13.13 -0.10
CA ASN A 29 -0.03 13.41 -0.62
C ASN A 29 0.62 12.13 -1.13
N THR A 30 0.44 11.01 -0.42
CA THR A 30 0.90 9.69 -0.91
C THR A 30 0.17 9.28 -2.19
N PHE A 31 -1.13 9.57 -2.30
CA PHE A 31 -1.89 9.31 -3.52
C PHE A 31 -1.33 10.08 -4.71
N ASP A 32 -1.10 11.38 -4.56
CA ASP A 32 -0.55 12.25 -5.61
C ASP A 32 0.87 11.82 -5.98
N PHE A 33 1.70 11.47 -4.99
CA PHE A 33 3.03 10.93 -5.23
C PHE A 33 2.99 9.66 -6.10
N ILE A 34 2.12 8.70 -5.77
CA ILE A 34 1.97 7.48 -6.58
C ILE A 34 1.47 7.82 -7.98
N LEU A 35 0.48 8.72 -8.08
CA LEU A 35 -0.09 9.15 -9.35
C LEU A 35 1.00 9.75 -10.26
N ASP A 36 1.85 10.63 -9.73
CA ASP A 36 2.96 11.24 -10.47
C ASP A 36 3.95 10.19 -10.96
N GLN A 37 4.20 9.12 -10.20
CA GLN A 37 5.11 8.04 -10.63
C GLN A 37 4.57 7.20 -11.80
N ILE A 38 3.25 7.12 -11.97
CA ILE A 38 2.62 6.19 -12.94
C ILE A 38 1.89 6.89 -14.09
N THR A 39 1.65 8.19 -14.02
CA THR A 39 0.81 8.92 -15.00
C THR A 39 1.31 8.79 -16.43
N ASP A 40 2.63 8.84 -16.64
CA ASP A 40 3.24 8.75 -17.97
C ASP A 40 3.47 7.30 -18.46
N HIS A 41 2.99 6.31 -17.71
CA HIS A 41 3.22 4.91 -18.05
C HIS A 41 2.47 4.52 -19.36
N PRO A 42 3.14 3.88 -20.35
CA PRO A 42 2.53 3.55 -21.64
C PRO A 42 1.26 2.70 -21.57
N ILE A 43 1.06 1.93 -20.49
CA ILE A 43 -0.15 1.12 -20.26
C ILE A 43 -1.44 1.95 -20.20
N PHE A 44 -1.34 3.22 -19.83
CA PHE A 44 -2.47 4.16 -19.76
C PHE A 44 -2.70 4.90 -21.08
N MET A 45 -1.88 4.63 -22.10
CA MET A 45 -2.06 5.15 -23.44
C MET A 45 -2.72 4.08 -24.30
N ASN A 46 -3.73 4.47 -25.07
CA ASN A 46 -4.28 3.60 -26.13
C ASN A 46 -4.23 4.34 -27.47
N ASN A 47 -4.10 3.56 -28.55
CA ASN A 47 -4.18 4.07 -29.92
C ASN A 47 -5.64 4.11 -30.42
N SER A 48 -6.61 4.22 -29.51
CA SER A 48 -8.03 4.14 -29.85
C SER A 48 -8.69 5.51 -29.74
N PRO A 49 -9.76 5.76 -30.51
CA PRO A 49 -10.55 6.98 -30.35
C PRO A 49 -11.33 7.02 -29.02
N ASN A 50 -11.45 5.89 -28.32
CA ASN A 50 -12.12 5.82 -27.03
C ASN A 50 -11.15 6.21 -25.91
N LYS A 51 -11.46 7.33 -25.24
CA LYS A 51 -10.69 7.81 -24.08
C LYS A 51 -10.70 6.74 -22.98
N GLN A 52 -9.51 6.35 -22.51
CA GLN A 52 -9.40 5.55 -21.30
C GLN A 52 -9.88 6.36 -20.08
N LEU A 53 -10.23 5.65 -19.02
CA LEU A 53 -10.50 6.27 -17.73
C LEU A 53 -9.24 7.02 -17.25
N PRO A 54 -9.36 8.25 -16.71
CA PRO A 54 -8.22 8.98 -16.15
C PRO A 54 -7.40 8.14 -15.16
N VAL A 55 -6.07 8.24 -15.21
CA VAL A 55 -5.14 7.44 -14.38
C VAL A 55 -5.46 7.58 -12.89
N ALA A 56 -5.80 8.78 -12.43
CA ALA A 56 -6.23 9.03 -11.04
C ALA A 56 -7.44 8.18 -10.63
N LEU A 57 -8.43 8.00 -11.51
CA LEU A 57 -9.59 7.16 -11.22
C LEU A 57 -9.23 5.67 -11.27
N GLN A 58 -8.35 5.25 -12.19
CA GLN A 58 -7.85 3.88 -12.22
C GLN A 58 -7.10 3.54 -10.92
N LEU A 59 -6.23 4.45 -10.47
CA LEU A 59 -5.48 4.34 -9.22
C LEU A 59 -6.42 4.30 -8.00
N ALA A 60 -7.43 5.16 -7.93
CA ALA A 60 -8.41 5.15 -6.85
C ALA A 60 -9.23 3.85 -6.80
N ILE A 61 -9.60 3.29 -7.97
CA ILE A 61 -10.27 1.98 -8.06
C ILE A 61 -9.35 0.87 -7.55
N PHE A 62 -8.09 0.87 -7.98
CA PHE A 62 -7.10 -0.10 -7.54
C PHE A 62 -6.86 -0.04 -6.03
N LEU A 63 -6.58 1.15 -5.49
CA LEU A 63 -6.32 1.35 -4.06
C LEU A 63 -7.53 1.03 -3.20
N ASN A 64 -8.74 1.38 -3.65
CA ASN A 64 -9.94 0.94 -2.95
C ASN A 64 -10.03 -0.58 -2.93
N ARG A 65 -9.81 -1.27 -4.06
CA ARG A 65 -9.88 -2.73 -4.11
C ARG A 65 -8.78 -3.40 -3.29
N ALA A 66 -7.54 -2.91 -3.33
CA ALA A 66 -6.41 -3.47 -2.60
C ALA A 66 -6.46 -3.18 -1.09
N GLY A 67 -7.10 -2.08 -0.69
CA GLY A 67 -7.15 -1.61 0.69
C GLY A 67 -8.26 -2.20 1.57
N HIS A 68 -9.07 -3.12 1.05
CA HIS A 68 -10.14 -3.78 1.81
C HIS A 68 -9.98 -5.30 1.79
N TYR A 69 -10.80 -6.01 2.56
CA TYR A 69 -10.84 -7.47 2.61
C TYR A 69 -12.28 -7.98 2.57
N GLY A 70 -12.47 -9.26 2.25
CA GLY A 70 -13.79 -9.90 2.20
C GLY A 70 -14.64 -9.40 1.03
N ASN A 71 -15.95 -9.25 1.22
CA ASN A 71 -16.85 -8.89 0.12
C ASN A 71 -16.53 -7.52 -0.49
N ALA A 72 -15.96 -6.59 0.29
CA ALA A 72 -15.62 -5.24 -0.15
C ALA A 72 -14.55 -5.19 -1.26
N ILE A 73 -13.83 -6.28 -1.55
CA ILE A 73 -12.87 -6.37 -2.67
C ILE A 73 -13.47 -6.96 -3.94
N THR A 74 -14.72 -7.42 -3.90
CA THR A 74 -15.38 -8.00 -5.06
C THR A 74 -15.52 -6.94 -6.16
N PRO A 75 -15.27 -7.30 -7.43
CA PRO A 75 -15.48 -6.38 -8.55
C PRO A 75 -16.91 -5.81 -8.57
N GLU A 76 -17.90 -6.57 -8.09
CA GLU A 76 -19.30 -6.18 -7.93
C GLU A 76 -19.53 -5.04 -6.94
N ASP A 77 -18.82 -5.02 -5.81
CA ASP A 77 -18.94 -3.94 -4.83
C ASP A 77 -18.15 -2.71 -5.27
N VAL A 78 -16.94 -2.91 -5.80
CA VAL A 78 -16.10 -1.82 -6.30
C VAL A 78 -16.77 -1.11 -7.47
N ARG A 79 -17.43 -1.83 -8.39
CA ARG A 79 -18.16 -1.19 -9.50
C ARG A 79 -19.32 -0.33 -9.04
N GLN A 80 -20.01 -0.70 -7.95
CA GLN A 80 -21.13 0.09 -7.43
C GLN A 80 -20.62 1.38 -6.81
N TRP A 81 -19.48 1.32 -6.13
CA TRP A 81 -18.81 2.49 -5.59
C TRP A 81 -18.27 3.43 -6.68
N ALA A 82 -17.59 2.87 -7.69
CA ALA A 82 -16.93 3.63 -8.74
C ALA A 82 -17.86 4.05 -9.90
N GLY A 83 -19.00 3.38 -10.09
CA GLY A 83 -19.90 3.65 -11.22
C GLY A 83 -19.39 3.18 -12.57
N VAL A 84 -18.60 2.10 -12.61
CA VAL A 84 -17.99 1.56 -13.84
C VAL A 84 -18.46 0.13 -14.12
N SER A 85 -18.03 -0.48 -15.22
CA SER A 85 -18.29 -1.90 -15.50
C SER A 85 -17.36 -2.82 -14.69
N ILE A 86 -17.73 -4.11 -14.50
CA ILE A 86 -16.84 -5.11 -13.88
C ILE A 86 -15.51 -5.21 -14.65
N GLY A 87 -15.60 -5.26 -15.98
CA GLY A 87 -14.42 -5.30 -16.85
C GLY A 87 -13.51 -4.08 -16.64
N SER A 88 -14.09 -2.91 -16.41
CA SER A 88 -13.33 -1.69 -16.10
C SER A 88 -12.59 -1.80 -14.76
N VAL A 89 -13.22 -2.35 -13.71
CA VAL A 89 -12.55 -2.57 -12.41
C VAL A 89 -11.34 -3.49 -12.56
N ILE A 90 -11.51 -4.60 -13.29
CA ILE A 90 -10.44 -5.57 -13.54
C ILE A 90 -9.32 -4.92 -14.35
N ASN A 91 -9.67 -4.22 -15.43
CA ASN A 91 -8.68 -3.55 -16.28
C ASN A 91 -7.90 -2.48 -15.51
N CYS A 92 -8.57 -1.61 -14.74
CA CYS A 92 -7.90 -0.62 -13.88
C CYS A 92 -6.92 -1.29 -12.91
N THR A 93 -7.33 -2.42 -12.31
CA THR A 93 -6.48 -3.18 -11.39
C THR A 93 -5.20 -3.66 -12.10
N HIS A 94 -5.33 -4.26 -13.28
CA HIS A 94 -4.18 -4.75 -14.04
C HIS A 94 -3.27 -3.61 -14.51
N CYS A 95 -3.83 -2.54 -15.08
CA CYS A 95 -3.05 -1.40 -15.56
C CYS A 95 -2.23 -0.76 -14.43
N VAL A 96 -2.84 -0.52 -13.27
CA VAL A 96 -2.14 0.06 -12.10
C VAL A 96 -1.12 -0.92 -11.54
N MET A 97 -1.43 -2.20 -11.42
CA MET A 97 -0.46 -3.21 -10.97
C MET A 97 0.78 -3.25 -11.86
N ILE A 98 0.61 -3.28 -13.19
CA ILE A 98 1.73 -3.28 -14.14
C ILE A 98 2.57 -2.02 -13.95
N ALA A 99 1.94 -0.84 -13.93
CA ALA A 99 2.66 0.42 -13.79
C ALA A 99 3.43 0.53 -12.46
N LEU A 100 2.88 0.01 -11.36
CA LEU A 100 3.55 -0.04 -10.06
C LEU A 100 4.71 -1.04 -10.03
N LEU A 101 4.52 -2.24 -10.61
CA LEU A 101 5.57 -3.26 -10.70
C LEU A 101 6.74 -2.80 -11.56
N ASP A 102 6.51 -2.00 -12.59
CA ASP A 102 7.59 -1.41 -13.40
C ASP A 102 8.43 -0.37 -12.63
N GLN A 103 7.93 0.14 -11.49
CA GLN A 103 8.73 0.96 -10.57
C GLN A 103 9.51 0.13 -9.54
N HIS A 104 9.42 -1.20 -9.56
CA HIS A 104 9.98 -2.08 -8.52
C HIS A 104 11.47 -1.78 -8.25
N GLU A 105 12.31 -1.69 -9.27
CA GLU A 105 13.75 -1.46 -9.09
C GLU A 105 14.08 -0.09 -8.49
N LYS A 106 13.20 0.90 -8.65
CA LYS A 106 13.39 2.25 -8.10
C LYS A 106 13.07 2.32 -6.60
N PHE A 107 12.12 1.52 -6.13
CA PHE A 107 11.60 1.62 -4.75
C PHE A 107 11.88 0.40 -3.87
N ILE A 108 12.06 -0.77 -4.47
CA ILE A 108 12.33 -2.04 -3.78
C ILE A 108 13.76 -2.46 -4.12
N TYR A 109 14.69 -1.94 -3.32
CA TYR A 109 16.09 -2.30 -3.37
C TYR A 109 16.70 -2.32 -1.97
N PHE A 110 17.80 -3.06 -1.83
CA PHE A 110 18.61 -3.03 -0.61
C PHE A 110 19.64 -1.90 -0.73
N PRO A 111 19.55 -0.84 0.08
CA PRO A 111 20.59 0.18 0.08
C PRO A 111 21.92 -0.46 0.50
N ARG A 112 23.02 0.01 -0.09
CA ARG A 112 24.36 -0.46 0.31
C ARG A 112 24.62 -0.04 1.75
N VAL A 113 25.33 -0.87 2.52
CA VAL A 113 25.61 -0.64 3.96
C VAL A 113 26.24 0.74 4.23
N ASN A 114 27.05 1.24 3.30
CA ASN A 114 27.75 2.53 3.42
C ASN A 114 27.08 3.67 2.63
N ALA A 115 25.87 3.46 2.09
CA ALA A 115 25.13 4.50 1.39
C ALA A 115 24.55 5.52 2.38
N VAL A 116 24.49 6.78 1.97
CA VAL A 116 23.85 7.86 2.75
C VAL A 116 22.40 7.52 3.08
N GLU A 117 21.70 6.82 2.18
CA GLU A 117 20.33 6.35 2.39
C GLU A 117 20.23 5.35 3.53
N MET A 118 21.16 4.40 3.63
CA MET A 118 21.18 3.42 4.74
C MET A 118 21.30 4.13 6.09
N GLU A 119 22.13 5.18 6.16
CA GLU A 119 22.28 5.97 7.36
C GLU A 119 20.99 6.72 7.73
N LYS A 120 20.27 7.28 6.74
CA LYS A 120 18.95 7.88 6.97
C LYS A 120 17.96 6.85 7.52
N VAL A 121 17.95 5.62 6.99
CA VAL A 121 17.08 4.55 7.48
C VAL A 121 17.45 4.15 8.91
N ARG A 122 18.75 4.04 9.24
CA ARG A 122 19.22 3.75 10.60
C ARG A 122 18.78 4.79 11.61
N VAL A 123 18.94 6.07 11.28
CA VAL A 123 18.48 7.19 12.11
C VAL A 123 16.97 7.12 12.31
N TYR A 124 16.20 6.90 11.23
CA TYR A 124 14.75 6.76 11.31
C TYR A 124 14.32 5.59 12.23
N VAL A 125 14.99 4.44 12.13
CA VAL A 125 14.69 3.28 12.99
C VAL A 125 15.00 3.60 14.45
N GLU A 126 16.16 4.19 14.73
CA GLU A 126 16.53 4.59 16.09
C GLU A 126 15.55 5.59 16.70
N GLU A 127 15.11 6.59 15.94
CA GLU A 127 14.11 7.58 16.36
C GLU A 127 12.75 6.96 16.68
N ARG A 128 12.34 5.92 15.93
CA ARG A 128 11.08 5.21 16.13
C ARG A 128 11.14 4.11 17.18
N THR A 129 12.35 3.65 17.54
CA THR A 129 12.57 2.52 18.44
C THR A 129 13.57 2.89 19.56
N CYS A 130 14.83 2.46 19.47
CA CYS A 130 15.92 2.88 20.35
C CYS A 130 17.30 2.62 19.71
N ALA A 131 18.37 3.12 20.35
CA ALA A 131 19.75 3.01 19.87
C ALA A 131 20.20 1.56 19.60
N ALA A 132 19.76 0.59 20.41
CA ALA A 132 20.09 -0.82 20.22
C ALA A 132 19.50 -1.41 18.93
N TRP A 133 18.38 -0.84 18.45
CA TRP A 133 17.68 -1.25 17.24
C TRP A 133 18.08 -0.47 16.00
N ARG A 134 19.06 0.45 16.08
CA ARG A 134 19.54 1.25 14.95
C ARG A 134 19.85 0.44 13.68
N ASN A 135 20.39 -0.77 13.84
CA ASN A 135 20.72 -1.67 12.73
C ASN A 135 19.56 -2.59 12.28
N GLY A 136 18.39 -2.50 12.93
CA GLY A 136 17.16 -3.23 12.62
C GLY A 136 16.41 -2.69 11.39
N VAL A 137 17.13 -2.17 10.39
CA VAL A 137 16.57 -1.49 9.20
C VAL A 137 15.72 -2.37 8.30
N PHE A 138 15.79 -3.69 8.46
CA PHE A 138 14.99 -4.68 7.74
C PHE A 138 13.97 -5.39 8.63
N ALA A 139 13.83 -4.97 9.89
CA ALA A 139 12.80 -5.47 10.76
C ALA A 139 11.46 -4.81 10.37
N VAL A 140 10.54 -5.61 9.85
CA VAL A 140 9.18 -5.20 9.47
C VAL A 140 8.16 -5.95 10.31
N ASP A 141 7.00 -5.33 10.54
CA ASP A 141 5.90 -5.95 11.30
C ASP A 141 5.59 -7.37 10.78
N GLY A 142 5.43 -8.32 11.71
CA GLY A 142 5.30 -9.74 11.43
C GLY A 142 6.61 -10.52 11.24
N SER A 143 7.77 -9.84 11.30
CA SER A 143 9.08 -10.50 11.41
C SER A 143 9.32 -10.89 12.86
N ALA A 144 9.22 -12.17 13.15
CA ALA A 144 9.40 -12.68 14.50
C ALA A 144 10.84 -13.19 14.69
N VAL A 145 11.58 -12.63 15.65
CA VAL A 145 12.91 -13.14 16.03
C VAL A 145 12.71 -14.38 16.88
N LYS A 146 13.02 -15.54 16.31
CA LYS A 146 12.88 -16.82 17.01
C LYS A 146 13.84 -16.90 18.19
N LEU A 147 13.29 -17.18 19.36
CA LEU A 147 14.01 -17.48 20.60
C LEU A 147 14.44 -18.94 20.60
N MET A 148 15.63 -19.21 21.14
CA MET A 148 16.19 -20.55 21.25
C MET A 148 15.41 -21.42 22.24
N SER A 149 14.85 -20.80 23.29
CA SER A 149 14.10 -21.46 24.35
C SER A 149 12.95 -20.59 24.84
N LYS A 150 12.00 -21.22 25.55
CA LYS A 150 10.90 -20.53 26.23
C LYS A 150 11.46 -19.54 27.27
N PRO A 151 11.08 -18.25 27.22
CA PRO A 151 11.45 -17.30 28.26
C PRO A 151 10.90 -17.73 29.62
N SER A 152 11.70 -17.53 30.67
CA SER A 152 11.32 -17.87 32.05
C SER A 152 10.19 -16.99 32.58
N ILE A 153 10.11 -15.74 32.09
CA ILE A 153 9.08 -14.77 32.45
C ILE A 153 8.15 -14.62 31.25
N TYR A 154 6.84 -14.78 31.48
CA TYR A 154 5.79 -14.69 30.46
C TYR A 154 5.99 -15.63 29.25
N GLY A 155 6.64 -16.79 29.41
CA GLY A 155 7.00 -17.65 28.26
C GLY A 155 5.88 -17.96 27.27
N GLU A 156 4.62 -18.11 27.74
CA GLU A 156 3.45 -18.33 26.87
C GLU A 156 3.14 -17.13 25.95
N THR A 157 3.44 -15.90 26.35
CA THR A 157 3.15 -14.70 25.53
C THR A 157 4.08 -14.58 24.33
N PHE A 158 5.20 -15.31 24.34
CA PHE A 158 6.15 -15.37 23.23
C PHE A 158 5.85 -16.53 22.29
N TYR A 159 4.85 -17.37 22.57
CA TYR A 159 4.50 -18.49 21.71
C TYR A 159 3.64 -18.02 20.53
N ASP A 160 4.20 -18.08 19.33
CA ASP A 160 3.57 -17.57 18.12
C ASP A 160 2.66 -18.60 17.42
N ARG A 161 1.88 -18.13 16.44
CA ARG A 161 1.01 -18.98 15.59
C ARG A 161 1.80 -20.05 14.81
N LYS A 162 3.11 -19.89 14.65
CA LYS A 162 3.99 -20.84 13.96
C LYS A 162 4.61 -21.86 14.92
N CYS A 163 4.11 -21.94 16.16
CA CYS A 163 4.58 -22.85 17.20
C CYS A 163 6.05 -22.61 17.60
N ASN A 164 6.53 -21.36 17.52
CA ASN A 164 7.85 -20.97 18.01
C ASN A 164 7.72 -20.00 19.17
N TYR A 165 8.74 -19.95 20.03
CA TYR A 165 8.93 -18.80 20.90
C TYR A 165 9.61 -17.71 20.09
N SER A 166 9.04 -16.52 20.00
CA SER A 166 9.58 -15.43 19.19
C SER A 166 9.22 -14.05 19.74
N LEU A 167 10.06 -13.07 19.41
CA LEU A 167 9.81 -11.66 19.67
C LEU A 167 9.27 -11.00 18.39
N ASN A 168 8.12 -10.35 18.48
CA ASN A 168 7.65 -9.50 17.40
C ASN A 168 8.54 -8.26 17.34
N CYS A 169 9.06 -7.96 16.16
CA CYS A 169 9.73 -6.70 15.85
C CYS A 169 8.73 -5.60 15.50
#